data_AF-A0A1Q6RTS6-F1
#
_entry.id   AF-A0A1Q6RTS6-F1
#
_cell.length_a   1.000
_cell.length_b   1.000
_cell.length_c   1.000
_cell.angle_alpha   90.00
_cell.angle_beta   90.00
_cell.angle_gamma   90.00
#
_symmetry.space_group_name_H-M   'P 1'
#
loop_
_entity.id
_entity.type
_entity.pdbx_description
1 polymer ?
#
loop_
_entity_poly.entity_id
_entity_poly.type
_entity_poly.pdbx_seq_one_letter_code
_entity_poly.pdbx_strand_id
1 'polypeptide(L)'
;MWSMAGIVHEVENRGLLNEVRQQAADAAKELAEAARLRKGQIVVVGCSTSEVVGRKVGSWSTPEVARAIFEGLHSVFAPMGVYIAAQCCEHLNRAIITEHEAVPGLDIVNVVPQPKAGSSFATAVYEACAHPVAVEEIRADA
;
A
#
# COMPACT_ATOMS: atom_id res chain seq x y z
N MET A 1 -25.30 8.98 21.66
CA MET A 1 -23.87 8.83 21.99
C MET A 1 -23.18 8.30 20.73
N TRP A 2 -22.79 9.21 19.82
CA TRP A 2 -22.14 8.85 18.56
C TRP A 2 -20.64 8.69 18.83
N SER A 3 -20.10 7.51 18.51
CA SER A 3 -18.68 7.18 18.70
C SER A 3 -17.83 7.94 17.68
N MET A 4 -16.71 8.47 18.14
CA MET A 4 -15.86 9.44 17.44
C MET A 4 -15.20 8.86 16.19
N ALA A 5 -15.33 9.57 15.06
CA ALA A 5 -14.57 9.33 13.84
C ALA A 5 -13.06 9.52 14.09
N GLY A 6 -12.24 8.58 13.60
CA GLY A 6 -10.78 8.51 13.86
C GLY A 6 -10.01 9.76 13.42
N ILE A 7 -8.92 10.05 14.14
CA ILE A 7 -8.07 11.23 13.96
C ILE A 7 -6.89 10.85 13.03
N VAL A 8 -6.51 11.74 12.12
CA VAL A 8 -5.28 11.61 11.31
C VAL A 8 -4.15 12.23 12.13
N HIS A 9 -3.04 11.53 12.28
CA HIS A 9 -1.90 11.99 13.08
C HIS A 9 -0.67 12.20 12.20
N GLU A 10 0.03 13.30 12.43
CA GLU A 10 1.36 13.57 11.89
C GLU A 10 2.43 12.89 12.76
N VAL A 11 3.49 12.35 12.14
CA VAL A 11 4.61 11.73 12.83
C VAL A 11 5.73 12.77 12.96
N GLU A 12 5.86 13.34 14.15
CA GLU A 12 6.92 14.33 14.44
C GLU A 12 8.33 13.69 14.42
N ASN A 13 8.44 12.37 14.59
CA ASN A 13 9.70 11.65 14.62
C ASN A 13 10.15 11.20 13.22
N ARG A 14 10.97 12.05 12.56
CA ARG A 14 11.60 11.74 11.26
C ARG A 14 12.51 10.51 11.27
N GLY A 15 13.07 10.14 12.42
CA GLY A 15 13.91 8.94 12.56
C GLY A 15 13.13 7.66 12.31
N LEU A 16 11.91 7.59 12.85
CA LEU A 16 10.99 6.46 12.66
C LEU A 16 10.63 6.27 11.18
N LEU A 17 10.32 7.34 10.46
CA LEU A 17 9.97 7.24 9.03
C LEU A 17 11.13 6.70 8.18
N ASN A 18 12.37 7.08 8.52
CA ASN A 18 13.55 6.55 7.85
C ASN A 18 13.76 5.06 8.13
N GLU A 19 13.57 4.65 9.39
CA GLU A 19 13.66 3.25 9.78
C GLU A 19 12.61 2.40 9.07
N VAL A 20 11.35 2.83 9.06
CA VAL A 20 10.25 2.15 8.36
C VAL A 20 10.54 2.01 6.87
N ARG A 21 11.03 3.08 6.22
CA ARG A 21 11.40 3.04 4.80
C ARG A 21 12.51 2.02 4.54
N GLN A 22 13.53 1.99 5.39
CA GLN A 22 14.65 1.07 5.26
C GLN A 22 14.21 -0.38 5.45
N GLN A 23 13.41 -0.66 6.49
CA GLN A 23 12.88 -2.00 6.75
C GLN A 23 11.97 -2.48 5.61
N ALA A 24 11.13 -1.61 5.05
CA ALA A 24 10.30 -1.93 3.89
C ALA A 24 11.15 -2.26 2.65
N ALA A 25 12.22 -1.50 2.40
CA ALA A 25 13.14 -1.80 1.31
C ALA A 25 13.86 -3.13 1.51
N ASP A 26 14.29 -3.46 2.72
CA ASP A 26 14.99 -4.71 3.00
C ASP A 26 14.05 -5.91 2.87
N ALA A 27 12.82 -5.81 3.39
CA ALA A 27 11.78 -6.82 3.18
C ALA A 27 11.44 -7.03 1.69
N ALA A 28 11.38 -5.94 0.90
CA ALA A 28 11.15 -6.04 -0.54
C ALA A 28 12.29 -6.77 -1.27
N LYS A 29 13.55 -6.55 -0.88
CA LYS A 29 14.70 -7.27 -1.45
C LYS A 29 14.64 -8.77 -1.13
N GLU A 30 14.38 -9.09 0.14
CA GLU A 30 14.26 -10.47 0.59
C GLU A 30 13.13 -11.20 -0.15
N LEU A 31 11.97 -10.56 -0.30
CA LEU A 31 10.86 -11.11 -1.06
C LEU A 31 11.21 -11.28 -2.54
N ALA A 32 11.80 -10.26 -3.16
CA ALA A 32 12.19 -10.29 -4.56
C ALA A 32 13.15 -11.45 -4.87
N GLU A 33 14.12 -11.69 -3.98
CA GLU A 33 15.06 -12.80 -4.09
C GLU A 33 14.37 -14.16 -3.89
N ALA A 34 13.59 -14.31 -2.81
CA ALA A 34 12.95 -15.56 -2.45
C ALA A 34 11.91 -16.01 -3.51
N ALA A 35 11.08 -15.07 -3.97
CA ALA A 35 10.06 -15.33 -5.01
C ALA A 35 10.64 -15.30 -6.43
N ARG A 36 11.92 -14.92 -6.59
CA ARG A 36 12.62 -14.78 -7.88
C ARG A 36 11.85 -13.88 -8.85
N LEU A 37 11.42 -12.72 -8.34
CA LEU A 37 10.58 -11.78 -9.08
C LEU A 37 11.25 -11.29 -10.35
N ARG A 38 10.42 -11.06 -11.38
CA ARG A 38 10.81 -10.66 -12.72
C ARG A 38 10.00 -9.45 -13.16
N LYS A 39 10.56 -8.71 -14.11
CA LYS A 39 9.87 -7.61 -14.77
C LYS A 39 8.46 -8.02 -15.24
N GLY A 40 7.48 -7.18 -14.96
CA GLY A 40 6.08 -7.36 -15.29
C GLY A 40 5.27 -8.14 -14.26
N GLN A 41 5.90 -8.73 -13.25
CA GLN A 41 5.20 -9.43 -12.17
C GLN A 41 4.59 -8.46 -11.17
N ILE A 42 3.62 -8.96 -10.39
CA ILE A 42 2.83 -8.17 -9.46
C ILE A 42 3.02 -8.69 -8.04
N VAL A 43 3.27 -7.78 -7.10
CA VAL A 43 3.28 -8.06 -5.66
C VAL A 43 2.06 -7.42 -5.02
N VAL A 44 1.24 -8.20 -4.31
CA VAL A 44 0.11 -7.67 -3.56
C VAL A 44 0.51 -7.38 -2.11
N VAL A 45 0.27 -6.15 -1.68
CA VAL A 45 0.62 -5.69 -0.34
C VAL A 45 -0.65 -5.33 0.43
N GLY A 46 -0.93 -6.10 1.48
CA GLY A 46 -1.86 -5.73 2.53
C GLY A 46 -1.11 -5.02 3.66
N CYS A 47 -1.54 -3.81 4.02
CA CYS A 47 -0.85 -3.01 5.03
C CYS A 47 -1.83 -2.31 5.98
N SER A 48 -1.60 -2.48 7.29
CA SER A 48 -2.28 -1.79 8.38
C SER A 48 -1.33 -0.80 9.04
N THR A 49 -1.46 0.48 8.72
CA THR A 49 -0.60 1.54 9.30
C THR A 49 -0.85 1.76 10.80
N SER A 50 -2.05 1.41 11.29
CA SER A 50 -2.35 1.45 12.73
C SER A 50 -1.49 0.50 13.57
N GLU A 51 -1.11 -0.64 13.00
CA GLU A 51 -0.33 -1.67 13.71
C GLU A 51 1.16 -1.30 13.80
N VAL A 52 1.69 -0.64 12.77
CA VAL A 52 3.09 -0.20 12.69
C VAL A 52 3.45 0.81 13.79
N VAL A 53 2.48 1.61 14.25
CA VAL A 53 2.68 2.63 15.31
C VAL A 53 2.37 2.08 16.71
N GLY A 54 2.07 0.77 16.85
CA GLY A 54 1.88 0.12 18.15
C GLY A 54 0.62 0.54 18.92
N ARG A 55 -0.42 1.04 18.23
CA ARG A 55 -1.71 1.44 18.85
C ARG A 55 -2.86 0.55 18.38
N LYS A 56 -3.96 0.50 19.15
CA LYS A 56 -5.14 -0.35 18.88
C LYS A 56 -5.63 -0.20 17.44
N VAL A 57 -5.81 -1.35 16.79
CA VAL A 57 -6.36 -1.54 15.43
C VAL A 57 -7.64 -0.71 15.22
N GLY A 58 -7.74 -0.02 14.08
CA GLY A 58 -9.02 0.51 13.56
C GLY A 58 -9.34 2.00 13.82
N SER A 59 -8.47 2.78 14.47
CA SER A 59 -8.75 4.22 14.71
C SER A 59 -7.60 5.19 14.37
N TRP A 60 -6.48 4.67 13.87
CA TRP A 60 -5.23 5.42 13.66
C TRP A 60 -4.77 5.28 12.20
N SER A 61 -4.91 6.34 11.40
CA SER A 61 -4.35 6.41 10.06
C SER A 61 -3.14 7.33 10.09
N THR A 62 -1.99 6.81 9.65
CA THR A 62 -0.72 7.55 9.62
C THR A 62 -0.19 7.61 8.18
N PRO A 63 -0.63 8.59 7.36
CA PRO A 63 -0.26 8.70 5.95
C PRO A 63 1.25 8.74 5.71
N GLU A 64 2.01 9.38 6.61
CA GLU A 64 3.46 9.49 6.49
C GLU A 64 4.17 8.14 6.61
N VAL A 65 3.69 7.26 7.51
CA VAL A 65 4.19 5.89 7.63
C VAL A 65 3.84 5.09 6.37
N ALA A 66 2.61 5.24 5.87
CA ALA A 66 2.16 4.59 4.64
C ALA A 66 3.05 4.96 3.45
N ARG A 67 3.37 6.25 3.33
CA ARG A 67 4.26 6.79 2.32
C ARG A 67 5.69 6.29 2.48
N ALA A 68 6.22 6.24 3.71
CA ALA A 68 7.54 5.68 3.98
C ALA A 68 7.64 4.19 3.59
N ILE A 69 6.60 3.41 3.89
CA ILE A 69 6.50 2.00 3.46
C ILE A 69 6.49 1.93 1.93
N PHE A 70 5.60 2.68 1.26
CA PHE A 70 5.51 2.70 -0.19
C PHE A 70 6.86 3.07 -0.83
N GLU A 71 7.51 4.15 -0.37
CA GLU A 71 8.81 4.58 -0.87
C GLU A 71 9.88 3.50 -0.71
N GLY A 72 9.89 2.79 0.42
CA GLY A 72 10.80 1.67 0.66
C GLY A 72 10.59 0.53 -0.33
N LEU A 73 9.35 0.04 -0.45
CA LEU A 73 8.99 -1.03 -1.39
C LEU A 73 9.28 -0.63 -2.85
N HIS A 74 8.83 0.56 -3.24
CA HIS A 74 8.96 1.09 -4.60
C HIS A 74 10.42 1.30 -5.00
N SER A 75 11.31 1.66 -4.05
CA SER A 75 12.74 1.80 -4.32
C SER A 75 13.42 0.51 -4.82
N VAL A 76 12.80 -0.64 -4.54
CA VAL A 76 13.28 -1.96 -4.95
C VAL A 76 12.50 -2.48 -6.15
N PHE A 77 11.17 -2.45 -6.10
CA PHE A 77 10.34 -3.05 -7.15
C PHE A 77 10.32 -2.25 -8.45
N ALA A 78 10.33 -0.91 -8.39
CA ALA A 78 10.23 -0.10 -9.60
C ALA A 78 11.44 -0.24 -10.55
N PRO A 79 12.71 -0.23 -10.08
CA PRO A 79 13.86 -0.52 -10.94
C PRO A 79 13.83 -1.92 -11.57
N MET A 80 13.21 -2.89 -10.91
CA MET A 80 13.00 -4.25 -11.45
C MET A 80 11.87 -4.32 -12.48
N GLY A 81 11.03 -3.29 -12.55
CA GLY A 81 9.78 -3.27 -13.32
C GLY A 81 8.73 -4.23 -12.77
N VAL A 82 8.69 -4.41 -11.44
CA VAL A 82 7.66 -5.17 -10.72
C VAL A 82 6.60 -4.19 -10.23
N TYR A 83 5.32 -4.53 -10.39
CA TYR A 83 4.20 -3.70 -9.98
C TYR A 83 3.80 -3.93 -8.53
N ILE A 84 3.47 -2.86 -7.83
CA ILE A 84 2.86 -2.90 -6.49
C ILE A 84 1.34 -2.81 -6.65
N ALA A 85 0.65 -3.79 -6.08
CA ALA A 85 -0.80 -3.80 -5.98
C ALA A 85 -1.20 -3.69 -4.50
N ALA A 86 -1.88 -2.61 -4.11
CA ALA A 86 -2.25 -2.36 -2.72
C ALA A 86 -3.67 -2.86 -2.44
N GLN A 87 -3.79 -3.79 -1.48
CA GLN A 87 -5.10 -4.24 -1.02
C GLN A 87 -5.75 -3.20 -0.11
N CYS A 88 -6.98 -2.80 -0.42
CA CYS A 88 -7.77 -1.94 0.45
C CYS A 88 -8.26 -2.68 1.71
N CYS A 89 -8.68 -1.92 2.73
CA CYS A 89 -9.38 -2.51 3.87
C CYS A 89 -10.81 -2.97 3.51
N GLU A 90 -11.47 -3.64 4.46
CA GLU A 90 -12.82 -4.20 4.32
C GLU A 90 -13.89 -3.17 3.96
N HIS A 91 -13.68 -1.89 4.26
CA HIS A 91 -14.62 -0.81 3.90
C HIS A 91 -14.78 -0.65 2.38
N LEU A 92 -13.76 -1.01 1.61
CA LEU A 92 -13.80 -1.01 0.13
C LEU A 92 -13.76 -2.44 -0.42
N ASN A 93 -14.31 -3.40 0.30
CA ASN A 93 -14.40 -4.81 -0.11
C ASN A 93 -13.05 -5.42 -0.50
N ARG A 94 -11.94 -4.92 0.06
CA ARG A 94 -10.58 -5.34 -0.30
C ARG A 94 -10.21 -5.12 -1.77
N ALA A 95 -10.84 -4.15 -2.43
CA ALA A 95 -10.46 -3.72 -3.78
C ALA A 95 -8.95 -3.45 -3.86
N ILE A 96 -8.38 -3.69 -5.03
CA ILE A 96 -6.93 -3.63 -5.23
C ILE A 96 -6.59 -2.39 -6.06
N ILE A 97 -5.68 -1.57 -5.55
CA ILE A 97 -5.17 -0.38 -6.22
C ILE A 97 -3.84 -0.70 -6.91
N THR A 98 -3.73 -0.44 -8.20
CA THR A 98 -2.50 -0.68 -8.97
C THR A 98 -2.46 0.20 -10.23
N GLU A 99 -1.39 0.11 -11.01
CA GLU A 99 -1.28 0.73 -12.33
C GLU A 99 -2.19 0.03 -13.35
N HIS A 100 -2.88 0.79 -14.18
CA HIS A 100 -3.74 0.25 -15.24
C HIS A 100 -3.00 -0.73 -16.16
N GLU A 101 -1.74 -0.44 -16.50
CA GLU A 101 -0.93 -1.30 -17.36
C GLU A 101 -0.57 -2.66 -16.72
N ALA A 102 -0.65 -2.79 -15.40
CA ALA A 102 -0.37 -4.04 -14.69
C ALA A 102 -1.52 -5.05 -14.82
N VAL A 103 -2.73 -4.60 -15.14
CA VAL A 103 -3.96 -5.42 -15.11
C VAL A 103 -4.75 -5.38 -16.43
N PRO A 104 -4.10 -5.68 -17.57
CA PRO A 104 -4.79 -5.64 -18.85
C PRO A 104 -5.95 -6.65 -18.88
N GLY A 105 -7.15 -6.16 -19.19
CA GLY A 105 -8.34 -6.99 -19.34
C GLY A 105 -9.09 -7.33 -18.06
N LEU A 106 -8.68 -6.79 -16.90
CA LEU A 106 -9.51 -6.85 -15.69
C LEU A 106 -10.58 -5.76 -15.71
N ASP A 107 -11.73 -6.05 -15.09
CA ASP A 107 -12.80 -5.08 -14.90
C ASP A 107 -12.39 -4.04 -13.85
N ILE A 108 -12.42 -2.78 -14.25
CA ILE A 108 -12.11 -1.66 -13.37
C ILE A 108 -13.36 -1.29 -12.56
N VAL A 109 -13.21 -1.20 -11.24
CA VAL A 109 -14.25 -0.74 -10.34
C VAL A 109 -14.06 0.74 -9.99
N ASN A 110 -15.17 1.46 -9.79
CA ASN A 110 -15.14 2.89 -9.56
C ASN A 110 -15.07 3.21 -8.06
N VAL A 111 -13.85 3.30 -7.53
CA VAL A 111 -13.60 3.75 -6.16
C VAL A 111 -12.23 4.42 -6.06
N VAL A 112 -12.13 5.41 -5.17
CA VAL A 112 -10.85 6.04 -4.81
C VAL A 112 -10.61 5.77 -3.32
N PRO A 113 -9.51 5.11 -2.94
CA PRO A 113 -9.19 4.87 -1.54
C PRO A 113 -8.99 6.20 -0.82
N GLN A 114 -9.42 6.23 0.44
CA GLN A 114 -9.16 7.32 1.35
C GLN A 114 -8.45 6.75 2.58
N PRO A 115 -7.63 7.54 3.29
CA PRO A 115 -6.92 7.05 4.47
C PRO A 115 -7.85 6.43 5.54
N LYS A 116 -9.11 6.90 5.61
CA LYS A 116 -10.14 6.39 6.53
C LYS A 116 -11.11 5.36 5.93
N ALA A 117 -11.06 5.13 4.63
CA ALA A 117 -11.91 4.18 3.92
C ALA A 117 -11.14 3.68 2.70
N GLY A 118 -10.39 2.59 2.88
CA GLY A 118 -9.49 2.03 1.87
C GLY A 118 -8.11 1.67 2.43
N SER A 119 -7.59 2.40 3.41
CA SER A 119 -6.21 2.31 3.98
C SER A 119 -5.33 3.46 3.50
N SER A 120 -4.51 3.98 4.41
CA SER A 120 -3.48 4.98 4.10
C SER A 120 -2.49 4.47 3.06
N PHE A 121 -2.19 3.16 3.07
CA PHE A 121 -1.24 2.57 2.12
C PHE A 121 -1.82 2.49 0.71
N ALA A 122 -3.05 2.00 0.55
CA ALA A 122 -3.74 2.00 -0.74
C ALA A 122 -3.91 3.42 -1.30
N THR A 123 -4.13 4.41 -0.43
CA THR A 123 -4.16 5.83 -0.82
C THR A 123 -2.79 6.30 -1.33
N ALA A 124 -1.70 5.97 -0.63
CA ALA A 124 -0.35 6.33 -1.07
C ALA A 124 0.02 5.69 -2.42
N VAL A 125 -0.40 4.45 -2.67
CA VAL A 125 -0.21 3.79 -3.97
C VAL A 125 -1.03 4.48 -5.06
N TYR A 126 -2.31 4.79 -4.79
CA TYR A 126 -3.17 5.51 -5.73
C TYR A 126 -2.56 6.85 -6.16
N GLU A 127 -2.03 7.63 -5.21
CA GLU A 127 -1.41 8.93 -5.47
C GLU A 127 -0.09 8.84 -6.23
N ALA A 128 0.65 7.73 -6.08
CA ALA A 128 1.93 7.53 -6.71
C ALA A 128 1.84 6.93 -8.13
N CYS A 129 0.76 6.21 -8.42
CA CYS A 129 0.53 5.64 -9.75
C CYS A 129 0.35 6.72 -10.82
N ALA A 130 0.85 6.45 -12.02
CA ALA A 130 0.63 7.31 -13.18
C ALA A 130 -0.81 7.18 -13.71
N HIS A 131 -1.33 5.95 -13.74
CA HIS A 131 -2.69 5.65 -14.17
C HIS A 131 -3.37 4.71 -13.16
N PRO A 132 -3.70 5.21 -11.95
CA PRO A 132 -4.27 4.39 -10.90
C PRO A 132 -5.61 3.81 -11.30
N VAL A 133 -5.81 2.53 -10.99
CA VAL A 133 -7.11 1.87 -11.10
C VAL A 133 -7.40 1.02 -9.88
N ALA A 134 -8.69 0.78 -9.65
CA ALA A 134 -9.16 -0.20 -8.68
C ALA A 134 -9.73 -1.42 -9.42
N VAL A 135 -9.41 -2.62 -8.96
CA VAL A 135 -10.03 -3.89 -9.42
C VAL A 135 -10.61 -4.65 -8.25
N GLU A 136 -11.62 -5.48 -8.49
CA GLU A 136 -12.26 -6.30 -7.44
C GLU A 136 -11.31 -7.38 -6.92
N GLU A 137 -10.64 -8.08 -7.84
CA GLU A 137 -9.71 -9.17 -7.54
C GLU A 137 -8.51 -9.14 -8.48
N ILE A 138 -7.42 -9.79 -8.06
CA ILE A 138 -6.19 -9.86 -8.84
C ILE A 138 -5.50 -11.20 -8.62
N ARG A 139 -4.80 -11.70 -9.63
CA ARG A 139 -3.83 -12.78 -9.48
C ARG A 139 -2.43 -12.17 -9.43
N ALA A 140 -1.72 -12.43 -8.34
CA ALA A 140 -0.38 -11.92 -8.10
C ALA A 140 0.66 -13.04 -8.10
N ASP A 141 1.93 -12.64 -8.26
CA ASP A 141 3.08 -13.54 -8.21
C ASP A 141 3.65 -13.70 -6.79
N ALA A 142 3.41 -12.70 -5.93
CA ALA A 142 3.77 -12.70 -4.51
C ALA A 142 2.79 -11.89 -3.65
#